data_AF-A0A8R1I9I0-F1
#
_entry.id   AF-A0A8R1I9I0-F1
#
_cell.length_a   1.000
_cell.length_b   1.000
_cell.length_c   1.000
_cell.angle_alpha   90.00
_cell.angle_beta   90.00
_cell.angle_gamma   90.00
#
_symmetry.space_group_name_H-M   'P 1'
#
loop_
_entity.id
_entity.type
_entity.pdbx_description
1 polymer ?
#
loop_
_entity_poly.entity_id
_entity_poly.type
_entity_poly.pdbx_seq_one_letter_code
_entity_poly.pdbx_strand_id
1 'polypeptide(L)'
;MNNEGTNEFSRLIDDCINAGIIVFEKLEARLHIIAVAGQTLKKYIEAIKQSGNNPIEYNYKALKLDELDNKLDILAEKMSVHFNELEAFLIDHHVYTDVVQTASTLMKFMKDTISNPCSQSLEIFRDVVRKAPPLQYGYKVISLLEQDSTNPLKVSMTADKLKTSATFNKWKKIIDGVLSQFLFLETYLNGMFWQSDMYGPDQLKNKIKNLHRKMDKWSDDYSESYWPETVRQLVHETQDNYDNVDNELKANILEQALTKILTSDVFYILVYDECDGNNHSFSYRDSQTITSFRRGSCNVVIYRSRKWMHAGNNALNQITREVESCRYNTIPKRSSYEGFPDELCRKQFTNVGFVGIVRKNQNVTVSSANSFGDRPLGPGWWITADVMNSQEKFVLIAGYE
;
A
#
# COMPACT_ATOMS: atom_id res chain seq x y z
N MET A 1 -27.78 -22.37 19.59
CA MET A 1 -27.09 -21.06 19.53
C MET A 1 -27.82 -20.14 20.48
N ASN A 2 -27.15 -19.50 21.43
CA ASN A 2 -27.71 -18.24 21.93
C ASN A 2 -27.61 -17.26 20.75
N ASN A 3 -28.64 -16.44 20.56
CA ASN A 3 -28.82 -15.54 19.42
C ASN A 3 -27.60 -14.64 19.13
N GLU A 4 -26.75 -14.45 20.13
CA GLU A 4 -25.56 -13.60 20.12
C GLU A 4 -24.42 -14.10 19.20
N GLY A 5 -24.04 -15.38 19.27
CA GLY A 5 -22.93 -15.93 18.46
C GLY A 5 -23.23 -15.98 16.96
N THR A 6 -24.50 -16.13 16.58
CA THR A 6 -24.95 -16.11 15.17
C THR A 6 -24.89 -14.71 14.60
N ASN A 7 -25.32 -13.73 15.40
CA ASN A 7 -25.28 -12.32 15.03
C ASN A 7 -23.83 -11.83 14.87
N GLU A 8 -22.90 -12.26 15.73
CA GLU A 8 -21.50 -11.91 15.58
C GLU A 8 -20.84 -12.54 14.35
N PHE A 9 -21.15 -13.81 14.03
CA PHE A 9 -20.66 -14.43 12.81
C PHE A 9 -21.21 -13.72 11.57
N SER A 10 -22.51 -13.40 11.55
CA SER A 10 -23.13 -12.64 10.46
C SER A 10 -22.48 -11.26 10.26
N ARG A 11 -22.20 -10.53 11.35
CA ARG A 11 -21.47 -9.25 11.31
C ARG A 11 -20.05 -9.39 10.77
N LEU A 12 -19.34 -10.48 11.11
CA LEU A 12 -18.02 -10.77 10.54
C LEU A 12 -18.10 -10.96 9.01
N ILE A 13 -19.14 -11.65 8.52
CA ILE A 13 -19.33 -11.81 7.06
C ILE A 13 -19.66 -10.46 6.41
N ASP A 14 -20.52 -9.63 7.02
CA ASP A 14 -20.82 -8.27 6.53
C ASP A 14 -19.55 -7.41 6.40
N ASP A 15 -18.68 -7.49 7.41
CA ASP A 15 -17.38 -6.81 7.41
C ASP A 15 -16.48 -7.24 6.25
N CYS A 16 -16.52 -8.51 5.86
CA CYS A 16 -15.76 -9.06 4.73
C CYS A 16 -16.40 -8.68 3.39
N ILE A 17 -17.73 -8.73 3.29
CA ILE A 17 -18.48 -8.27 2.11
C ILE A 17 -18.20 -6.80 1.83
N ASN A 18 -18.22 -5.95 2.86
CA ASN A 18 -17.95 -4.52 2.73
C ASN A 18 -16.51 -4.23 2.28
N ALA A 19 -15.55 -5.03 2.75
CA ALA A 19 -14.16 -4.95 2.28
C ALA A 19 -13.96 -5.53 0.86
N GLY A 20 -14.92 -6.36 0.42
CA GLY A 20 -14.85 -7.15 -0.81
C GLY A 20 -13.79 -8.26 -0.78
N ILE A 21 -13.32 -8.61 0.41
CA ILE A 21 -12.29 -9.62 0.66
C ILE A 21 -12.33 -10.03 2.14
N ILE A 22 -11.86 -11.23 2.48
CA ILE A 22 -11.64 -11.62 3.87
C ILE A 22 -10.35 -10.96 4.35
N VAL A 23 -10.43 -10.06 5.33
CA VAL A 23 -9.28 -9.30 5.84
C VAL A 23 -8.70 -9.99 7.07
N PHE A 24 -7.40 -10.27 7.09
CA PHE A 24 -6.77 -11.02 8.19
C PHE A 24 -6.94 -10.34 9.55
N GLU A 25 -6.72 -9.03 9.63
CA GLU A 25 -6.82 -8.28 10.89
C GLU A 25 -8.23 -8.37 11.51
N LYS A 26 -9.26 -8.35 10.64
CA LYS A 26 -10.66 -8.53 11.05
C LYS A 26 -10.95 -9.95 11.51
N LEU A 27 -10.28 -10.93 10.92
CA LEU A 27 -10.48 -12.35 11.14
C LEU A 27 -9.78 -12.85 12.41
N GLU A 28 -8.54 -12.43 12.61
CA GLU A 28 -7.66 -12.91 13.68
C GLU A 28 -8.31 -12.74 15.07
N ALA A 29 -8.88 -11.57 15.35
CA ALA A 29 -9.51 -11.29 16.64
C ALA A 29 -10.80 -12.11 16.87
N ARG A 30 -11.34 -12.73 15.81
CA ARG A 30 -12.68 -13.32 15.77
C ARG A 30 -12.70 -14.79 15.36
N LEU A 31 -11.55 -15.48 15.35
CA LEU A 31 -11.47 -16.90 14.98
C LEU A 31 -12.39 -17.80 15.82
N HIS A 32 -12.50 -17.53 17.12
CA HIS A 32 -13.38 -18.28 18.01
C HIS A 32 -14.86 -18.23 17.57
N ILE A 33 -15.34 -17.10 17.02
CA ILE A 33 -16.70 -16.94 16.51
C ILE A 33 -16.94 -17.90 15.33
N ILE A 34 -15.96 -18.04 14.45
CA ILE A 34 -16.02 -18.93 13.28
C ILE A 34 -16.05 -20.40 13.72
N ALA A 35 -15.21 -20.78 14.69
CA ALA A 35 -15.21 -22.13 15.24
C ALA A 35 -16.55 -22.45 15.94
N VAL A 36 -17.10 -21.51 16.70
CA VAL A 36 -18.42 -21.65 17.33
C VAL A 36 -19.54 -21.79 16.28
N ALA A 37 -19.45 -21.09 15.15
CA ALA A 37 -20.39 -21.23 14.05
C ALA A 37 -20.38 -22.66 13.47
N GLY A 38 -19.19 -23.18 13.15
CA GLY A 38 -19.02 -24.55 12.66
C GLY A 38 -19.51 -25.61 13.66
N GLN A 39 -19.17 -25.44 14.95
CA GLN A 39 -19.63 -26.33 16.01
C GLN A 39 -21.15 -26.31 16.17
N THR A 40 -21.76 -25.11 16.07
CA THR A 40 -23.21 -24.98 16.23
C THR A 40 -23.94 -25.64 15.07
N LEU A 41 -23.46 -25.45 13.83
CA LEU A 41 -24.09 -26.07 12.68
C LEU A 41 -23.99 -27.60 12.74
N LYS A 42 -22.85 -28.15 13.20
CA LYS A 42 -22.71 -29.59 13.45
C LYS A 42 -23.78 -30.10 14.43
N LYS A 43 -23.91 -29.45 15.59
CA LYS A 43 -24.91 -29.82 16.63
C LYS A 43 -26.33 -29.74 16.08
N TYR A 44 -26.62 -28.73 15.26
CA TYR A 44 -27.91 -28.59 14.60
C TYR A 44 -28.19 -29.77 13.65
N ILE A 45 -27.26 -30.09 12.75
CA ILE A 45 -27.37 -31.23 11.82
C ILE A 45 -27.53 -32.57 12.57
N GLU A 46 -26.80 -32.75 13.67
CA GLU A 46 -26.90 -33.95 14.52
C GLU A 46 -28.27 -34.06 15.21
N ALA A 47 -28.82 -32.94 15.67
CA ALA A 47 -30.17 -32.90 16.26
C ALA A 47 -31.27 -33.23 15.23
N ILE A 48 -31.10 -32.80 13.97
CA ILE A 48 -31.99 -33.18 12.86
C ILE A 48 -32.04 -34.70 12.69
N LYS A 49 -30.86 -35.34 12.68
CA LYS A 49 -30.73 -36.79 12.53
C LYS A 49 -31.44 -37.56 13.64
N GLN A 50 -31.41 -37.05 14.87
CA GLN A 50 -31.98 -37.71 16.04
C GLN A 50 -33.50 -37.53 16.17
N SER A 51 -34.06 -36.44 15.65
CA SER A 51 -35.46 -36.04 15.91
C SER A 51 -36.48 -36.48 14.86
N GLY A 52 -36.06 -37.16 13.78
CA GLY A 52 -36.99 -37.83 12.85
C GLY A 52 -38.15 -36.94 12.39
N ASN A 53 -37.86 -35.77 11.84
CA ASN A 53 -38.82 -34.82 11.26
C ASN A 53 -40.02 -34.42 12.15
N ASN A 54 -39.78 -33.60 13.19
CA ASN A 54 -40.60 -32.44 13.65
C ASN A 54 -40.22 -32.14 15.11
N PRO A 55 -39.44 -31.08 15.42
CA PRO A 55 -39.73 -29.66 15.14
C PRO A 55 -38.44 -28.84 14.82
N ILE A 56 -37.93 -28.94 13.60
CA ILE A 56 -36.60 -28.40 13.21
C ILE A 56 -36.69 -27.02 12.51
N GLU A 57 -37.83 -26.71 11.89
CA GLU A 57 -38.05 -25.49 11.11
C GLU A 57 -37.93 -24.21 11.97
N TYR A 58 -38.28 -24.29 13.26
CA TYR A 58 -38.15 -23.18 14.22
C TYR A 58 -36.68 -22.82 14.49
N ASN A 59 -35.77 -23.80 14.50
CA ASN A 59 -34.34 -23.56 14.69
C ASN A 59 -33.65 -23.07 13.41
N TYR A 60 -34.12 -23.45 12.22
CA TYR A 60 -33.57 -22.97 10.94
C TYR A 60 -33.74 -21.44 10.80
N LYS A 61 -34.96 -20.94 11.05
CA LYS A 61 -35.26 -19.49 11.05
C LYS A 61 -34.60 -18.76 12.22
N ALA A 62 -34.51 -19.36 13.40
CA ALA A 62 -33.80 -18.77 14.54
C ALA A 62 -32.30 -18.59 14.28
N LEU A 63 -31.70 -19.47 13.48
CA LEU A 63 -30.30 -19.40 13.06
C LEU A 63 -30.05 -18.48 11.87
N LYS A 64 -31.10 -17.95 11.23
CA LYS A 64 -31.01 -17.08 10.05
C LYS A 64 -30.10 -17.64 8.94
N LEU A 65 -30.16 -18.96 8.71
CA LEU A 65 -29.27 -19.63 7.75
C LEU A 65 -29.48 -19.12 6.32
N ASP A 66 -30.70 -18.78 5.91
CA ASP A 66 -30.98 -18.17 4.60
C ASP A 66 -30.26 -16.81 4.41
N GLU A 67 -30.20 -15.99 5.46
CA GLU A 67 -29.49 -14.70 5.41
C GLU A 67 -27.98 -14.95 5.26
N LEU A 68 -27.45 -15.90 6.03
CA LEU A 68 -26.04 -16.27 6.00
C LEU A 68 -25.64 -16.89 4.65
N ASP A 69 -26.52 -17.70 4.06
CA ASP A 69 -26.32 -18.32 2.75
C ASP A 69 -26.12 -17.28 1.66
N ASN A 70 -27.04 -16.31 1.57
CA ASN A 70 -26.95 -15.19 0.63
C ASN A 70 -25.69 -14.35 0.84
N LYS A 71 -25.31 -14.09 2.10
CA LYS A 71 -24.09 -13.35 2.43
C LYS A 71 -22.82 -14.09 1.98
N LEU A 72 -22.78 -15.40 2.16
CA LEU A 72 -21.65 -16.22 1.73
C LEU A 72 -21.52 -16.28 0.21
N ASP A 73 -22.63 -16.28 -0.53
CA ASP A 73 -22.60 -16.16 -2.00
C ASP A 73 -21.96 -14.85 -2.44
N ILE A 74 -22.43 -13.73 -1.88
CA ILE A 74 -21.88 -12.40 -2.18
C ILE A 74 -20.38 -12.36 -1.86
N LEU A 75 -19.97 -12.93 -0.72
CA LEU A 75 -18.56 -12.98 -0.35
C LEU A 75 -17.74 -13.86 -1.30
N ALA A 76 -18.25 -15.03 -1.68
CA ALA A 76 -17.58 -15.96 -2.60
C ALA A 76 -17.38 -15.34 -3.98
N GLU A 77 -18.39 -14.64 -4.51
CA GLU A 77 -18.29 -13.89 -5.77
C GLU A 77 -17.19 -12.83 -5.69
N LYS A 78 -17.16 -12.01 -4.63
CA LYS A 78 -16.11 -10.99 -4.45
C LYS A 78 -14.71 -11.60 -4.27
N MET A 79 -14.60 -12.72 -3.56
CA MET A 79 -13.33 -13.44 -3.40
C MET A 79 -12.82 -14.03 -4.72
N SER A 80 -13.73 -14.51 -5.59
CA SER A 80 -13.37 -15.12 -6.86
C SER A 80 -12.56 -14.18 -7.78
N VAL A 81 -12.83 -12.88 -7.71
CA VAL A 81 -12.08 -11.87 -8.47
C VAL A 81 -10.58 -11.89 -8.08
N HIS A 82 -10.27 -11.94 -6.78
CA HIS A 82 -8.88 -11.96 -6.30
C HIS A 82 -8.17 -13.26 -6.65
N PHE A 83 -8.89 -14.39 -6.66
CA PHE A 83 -8.35 -15.66 -7.11
C PHE A 83 -8.05 -15.67 -8.61
N ASN A 84 -8.94 -15.11 -9.43
CA ASN A 84 -8.72 -14.98 -10.87
C ASN A 84 -7.50 -14.10 -11.15
N GLU A 85 -7.27 -13.05 -10.35
CA GLU A 85 -6.06 -12.24 -10.47
C GLU A 85 -4.79 -13.02 -10.08
N LEU A 86 -4.85 -13.86 -9.04
CA LEU A 86 -3.73 -14.71 -8.64
C LEU A 86 -3.44 -15.81 -9.68
N GLU A 87 -4.47 -16.38 -10.29
CA GLU A 87 -4.36 -17.35 -11.37
C GLU A 87 -3.79 -16.73 -12.64
N ALA A 88 -4.31 -15.55 -13.04
CA ALA A 88 -3.86 -14.84 -14.23
C ALA A 88 -2.38 -14.43 -14.16
N PHE A 89 -1.87 -14.20 -12.95
CA PHE A 89 -0.50 -13.79 -12.74
C PHE A 89 0.56 -14.83 -13.14
N LEU A 90 0.26 -16.14 -13.08
CA LEU A 90 1.20 -17.22 -13.46
C LEU A 90 0.60 -18.17 -14.51
N ILE A 91 -0.10 -17.64 -15.51
CA ILE A 91 -0.62 -18.44 -16.65
C ILE A 91 0.50 -19.28 -17.31
N ASP A 92 1.77 -18.87 -17.20
CA ASP A 92 2.91 -19.64 -17.72
C ASP A 92 3.34 -20.84 -16.85
N HIS A 93 2.80 -21.03 -15.63
CA HIS A 93 3.25 -22.08 -14.71
C HIS A 93 2.15 -22.84 -13.94
N HIS A 94 0.85 -22.51 -14.09
CA HIS A 94 -0.30 -23.18 -13.40
C HIS A 94 -0.15 -23.34 -11.87
N VAL A 95 0.69 -22.52 -11.23
CA VAL A 95 1.16 -22.75 -9.85
C VAL A 95 0.06 -22.57 -8.81
N TYR A 96 -0.92 -21.71 -9.11
CA TYR A 96 -2.03 -21.35 -8.22
C TYR A 96 -3.39 -21.92 -8.63
N THR A 97 -3.50 -22.57 -9.80
CA THR A 97 -4.79 -23.10 -10.29
C THR A 97 -5.41 -24.09 -9.31
N ASP A 98 -4.61 -24.98 -8.72
CA ASP A 98 -5.11 -25.95 -7.75
C ASP A 98 -5.49 -25.31 -6.40
N VAL A 99 -4.80 -24.24 -6.00
CA VAL A 99 -5.14 -23.43 -4.82
C VAL A 99 -6.51 -22.78 -5.00
N VAL A 100 -6.71 -22.11 -6.14
CA VAL A 100 -7.95 -21.41 -6.50
C VAL A 100 -9.12 -22.40 -6.53
N GLN A 101 -8.95 -23.50 -7.26
CA GLN A 101 -9.99 -24.52 -7.40
C GLN A 101 -10.34 -25.16 -6.05
N THR A 102 -9.33 -25.41 -5.21
CA THR A 102 -9.54 -25.97 -3.87
C THR A 102 -10.29 -25.01 -2.97
N ALA A 103 -9.90 -23.73 -2.91
CA ALA A 103 -10.55 -22.73 -2.07
C ALA A 103 -12.03 -22.57 -2.44
N SER A 104 -12.34 -22.48 -3.74
CA SER A 104 -13.71 -22.39 -4.25
C SER A 104 -14.52 -23.65 -3.95
N THR A 105 -13.93 -24.83 -4.13
CA THR A 105 -14.58 -26.11 -3.84
C THR A 105 -14.93 -26.23 -2.36
N LEU A 106 -13.97 -25.94 -1.46
CA LEU A 106 -14.18 -25.99 -0.02
C LEU A 106 -15.24 -24.99 0.44
N MET A 107 -15.23 -23.77 -0.11
CA MET A 107 -16.24 -22.76 0.22
C MET A 107 -17.64 -23.19 -0.20
N LYS A 108 -17.79 -23.79 -1.39
CA LYS A 108 -19.07 -24.32 -1.88
C LYS A 108 -19.61 -25.43 -0.98
N PHE A 109 -18.79 -26.41 -0.61
CA PHE A 109 -19.24 -27.47 0.29
C PHE A 109 -19.50 -26.99 1.72
N MET A 110 -18.74 -26.01 2.22
CA MET A 110 -19.05 -25.35 3.48
C MET A 110 -20.43 -24.68 3.42
N LYS A 111 -20.71 -23.94 2.34
CA LYS A 111 -22.01 -23.32 2.10
C LYS A 111 -23.13 -24.36 2.01
N ASP A 112 -22.92 -25.48 1.33
CA ASP A 112 -23.93 -26.56 1.23
C ASP A 112 -24.34 -27.09 2.61
N THR A 113 -23.46 -27.06 3.61
CA THR A 113 -23.84 -27.43 4.99
C THR A 113 -24.78 -26.41 5.65
N ILE A 114 -24.77 -25.16 5.20
CA ILE A 114 -25.61 -24.05 5.66
C ILE A 114 -26.96 -24.04 4.91
N SER A 115 -26.94 -24.11 3.58
CA SER A 115 -28.16 -24.07 2.76
C SER A 115 -28.95 -25.38 2.82
N ASN A 116 -28.26 -26.52 2.98
CA ASN A 116 -28.87 -27.85 3.05
C ASN A 116 -28.35 -28.62 4.28
N PRO A 117 -28.70 -28.21 5.50
CA PRO A 117 -28.15 -28.79 6.73
C PRO A 117 -28.69 -30.20 6.95
N CYS A 118 -27.93 -31.21 6.53
CA CYS A 118 -28.28 -32.62 6.69
C CYS A 118 -27.03 -33.49 6.88
N SER A 119 -27.23 -34.75 7.31
CA SER A 119 -26.09 -35.65 7.53
C SER A 119 -25.28 -35.90 6.25
N GLN A 120 -25.93 -35.88 5.09
CA GLN A 120 -25.26 -36.12 3.81
C GLN A 120 -24.36 -34.94 3.41
N SER A 121 -24.81 -33.69 3.54
CA SER A 121 -23.96 -32.52 3.24
C SER A 121 -22.76 -32.45 4.20
N LEU A 122 -22.97 -32.80 5.48
CA LEU A 122 -21.90 -32.87 6.47
C LEU A 122 -20.81 -33.89 6.14
N GLU A 123 -21.19 -35.12 5.76
CA GLU A 123 -20.21 -36.18 5.41
C GLU A 123 -19.50 -35.89 4.08
N ILE A 124 -20.22 -35.38 3.07
CA ILE A 124 -19.60 -34.96 1.81
C ILE A 124 -18.54 -33.88 2.07
N PHE A 125 -18.89 -32.85 2.86
CA PHE A 125 -17.93 -31.80 3.18
C PHE A 125 -16.71 -32.35 3.93
N ARG A 126 -16.92 -33.25 4.89
CA ARG A 126 -15.82 -33.92 5.61
C ARG A 126 -14.89 -34.68 4.67
N ASP A 127 -15.43 -35.41 3.71
CA ASP A 127 -14.65 -36.21 2.76
C ASP A 127 -13.84 -35.32 1.80
N VAL A 128 -14.41 -34.20 1.36
CA VAL A 128 -13.69 -33.22 0.52
C VAL A 128 -12.54 -32.60 1.29
N VAL A 129 -12.77 -32.17 2.53
CA VAL A 129 -11.75 -31.54 3.39
C VAL A 129 -10.61 -32.51 3.71
N ARG A 130 -10.90 -33.79 3.92
CA ARG A 130 -9.86 -34.81 4.14
C ARG A 130 -8.93 -34.97 2.95
N LYS A 131 -9.45 -34.80 1.73
CA LYS A 131 -8.65 -34.86 0.49
C LYS A 131 -7.89 -33.57 0.22
N ALA A 132 -8.43 -32.44 0.64
CA ALA A 132 -7.84 -31.13 0.43
C ALA A 132 -7.91 -30.26 1.71
N PRO A 133 -7.04 -30.52 2.72
CA PRO A 133 -7.09 -29.80 3.98
C PRO A 133 -6.70 -28.32 3.80
N PRO A 134 -7.54 -27.34 4.21
CA PRO A 134 -7.22 -25.92 4.02
C PRO A 134 -5.89 -25.49 4.64
N LEU A 135 -5.51 -26.06 5.79
CA LEU A 135 -4.18 -25.86 6.38
C LEU A 135 -3.03 -26.14 5.40
N GLN A 136 -3.09 -27.26 4.67
CA GLN A 136 -2.03 -27.66 3.73
C GLN A 136 -1.95 -26.70 2.54
N TYR A 137 -3.09 -26.25 2.03
CA TYR A 137 -3.13 -25.29 0.93
C TYR A 137 -2.69 -23.89 1.36
N GLY A 138 -3.04 -23.46 2.57
CA GLY A 138 -2.48 -22.25 3.16
C GLY A 138 -0.95 -22.30 3.22
N TYR A 139 -0.38 -23.45 3.62
CA TYR A 139 1.08 -23.64 3.63
C TYR A 139 1.68 -23.66 2.23
N LYS A 140 1.00 -24.30 1.28
CA LYS A 140 1.41 -24.31 -0.12
C LYS A 140 1.52 -22.88 -0.67
N VAL A 141 0.49 -22.04 -0.46
CA VAL A 141 0.52 -20.64 -0.88
C VAL A 141 1.71 -19.90 -0.26
N ILE A 142 1.94 -20.06 1.04
CA ILE A 142 3.08 -19.42 1.72
C ILE A 142 4.41 -19.88 1.13
N SER A 143 4.58 -21.19 0.88
CA SER A 143 5.80 -21.73 0.26
C SER A 143 6.06 -21.16 -1.14
N LEU A 144 5.00 -20.94 -1.93
CA LEU A 144 5.11 -20.32 -3.24
C LEU A 144 5.49 -18.84 -3.12
N LEU A 145 4.98 -18.12 -2.12
CA LEU A 145 5.33 -16.72 -1.87
C LEU A 145 6.75 -16.53 -1.34
N GLU A 146 7.38 -17.58 -0.83
CA GLU A 146 8.77 -17.52 -0.37
C GLU A 146 9.78 -17.51 -1.53
N GLN A 147 9.40 -17.99 -2.71
CA GLN A 147 10.24 -17.94 -3.91
C GLN A 147 9.93 -16.69 -4.73
N ASP A 148 10.98 -15.99 -5.19
CA ASP A 148 10.83 -14.71 -5.89
C ASP A 148 10.05 -14.83 -7.20
N SER A 149 10.27 -15.90 -7.98
CA SER A 149 9.63 -16.12 -9.28
C SER A 149 8.15 -16.45 -9.20
N THR A 150 7.69 -17.03 -8.08
CA THR A 150 6.27 -17.36 -7.87
C THR A 150 5.57 -16.38 -6.95
N ASN A 151 6.26 -15.35 -6.45
CA ASN A 151 5.67 -14.31 -5.61
C ASN A 151 5.15 -13.14 -6.47
N PRO A 152 3.81 -12.99 -6.62
CA PRO A 152 3.22 -11.94 -7.45
C PRO A 152 3.58 -10.52 -7.03
N LEU A 153 3.70 -10.27 -5.73
CA LEU A 153 4.10 -8.98 -5.21
C LEU A 153 5.51 -8.65 -5.69
N LYS A 154 6.48 -9.57 -5.50
CA LYS A 154 7.88 -9.32 -5.86
C LYS A 154 8.09 -9.15 -7.36
N VAL A 155 7.47 -10.02 -8.17
CA VAL A 155 7.56 -9.93 -9.64
C VAL A 155 6.96 -8.63 -10.14
N SER A 156 5.77 -8.26 -9.66
CA SER A 156 5.11 -7.03 -10.09
C SER A 156 5.83 -5.79 -9.61
N MET A 157 6.36 -5.79 -8.38
CA MET A 157 7.22 -4.71 -7.89
C MET A 157 8.53 -4.64 -8.67
N THR A 158 9.06 -5.74 -9.18
CA THR A 158 10.25 -5.72 -10.05
C THR A 158 9.95 -5.05 -11.39
N ALA A 159 8.81 -5.41 -12.01
CA ALA A 159 8.36 -4.84 -13.27
C ALA A 159 7.91 -3.37 -13.18
N ASP A 160 7.33 -2.96 -12.05
CA ASP A 160 6.98 -1.58 -11.78
C ASP A 160 8.26 -0.75 -11.56
N LYS A 161 8.65 0.04 -12.56
CA LYS A 161 9.86 0.87 -12.49
C LYS A 161 9.84 1.83 -11.29
N LEU A 162 8.69 2.46 -11.03
CA LEU A 162 8.51 3.48 -9.98
C LEU A 162 8.23 2.88 -8.61
N LYS A 163 8.03 1.57 -8.49
CA LYS A 163 7.76 0.89 -7.21
C LYS A 163 6.54 1.51 -6.54
N THR A 164 5.41 1.57 -7.24
CA THR A 164 4.27 2.35 -6.76
C THR A 164 3.56 1.72 -5.56
N SER A 165 2.99 2.58 -4.71
CA SER A 165 2.13 2.15 -3.60
C SER A 165 0.94 1.34 -4.08
N ALA A 166 0.40 1.67 -5.26
CA ALA A 166 -0.74 0.96 -5.85
C ALA A 166 -0.39 -0.51 -6.18
N THR A 167 0.75 -0.75 -6.82
CA THR A 167 1.21 -2.12 -7.14
C THR A 167 1.42 -2.95 -5.88
N PHE A 168 2.12 -2.38 -4.88
CA PHE A 168 2.40 -3.08 -3.63
C PHE A 168 1.11 -3.43 -2.87
N ASN A 169 0.25 -2.43 -2.66
CA ASN A 169 -0.98 -2.59 -1.88
C ASN A 169 -1.98 -3.53 -2.56
N LYS A 170 -2.05 -3.51 -3.90
CA LYS A 170 -2.87 -4.44 -4.67
C LYS A 170 -2.49 -5.90 -4.33
N TRP A 171 -1.21 -6.23 -4.46
CA TRP A 171 -0.76 -7.61 -4.25
C TRP A 171 -0.75 -8.03 -2.79
N LYS A 172 -0.39 -7.13 -1.87
CA LYS A 172 -0.52 -7.38 -0.42
C LYS A 172 -1.96 -7.73 -0.08
N LYS A 173 -2.94 -6.97 -0.59
CA LYS A 173 -4.38 -7.22 -0.38
C LYS A 173 -4.83 -8.59 -0.93
N ILE A 174 -4.47 -8.93 -2.17
CA ILE A 174 -4.86 -10.21 -2.79
C ILE A 174 -4.31 -11.39 -2.01
N ILE A 175 -3.02 -11.35 -1.67
CA ILE A 175 -2.36 -12.42 -0.91
C ILE A 175 -2.99 -12.57 0.48
N ASP A 176 -3.21 -11.45 1.20
CA ASP A 176 -3.85 -11.44 2.51
C ASP A 176 -5.24 -12.09 2.45
N GLY A 177 -6.03 -11.75 1.43
CA GLY A 177 -7.36 -12.31 1.23
C GLY A 177 -7.39 -13.82 1.02
N VAL A 178 -6.52 -14.32 0.15
CA VAL A 178 -6.44 -15.75 -0.15
C VAL A 178 -6.04 -16.56 1.09
N LEU A 179 -5.02 -16.10 1.82
CA LEU A 179 -4.58 -16.77 3.05
C LEU A 179 -5.62 -16.67 4.16
N SER A 180 -6.31 -15.53 4.26
CA SER A 180 -7.40 -15.33 5.22
C SER A 180 -8.59 -16.23 4.92
N GLN A 181 -8.88 -16.54 3.65
CA GLN A 181 -9.91 -17.52 3.30
C GLN A 181 -9.54 -18.94 3.75
N PHE A 182 -8.30 -19.36 3.57
CA PHE A 182 -7.86 -20.66 4.11
C PHE A 182 -7.93 -20.69 5.64
N LEU A 183 -7.55 -19.59 6.32
CA LEU A 183 -7.69 -19.49 7.77
C LEU A 183 -9.15 -19.53 8.22
N PHE A 184 -10.05 -18.85 7.50
CA PHE A 184 -11.48 -18.89 7.76
C PHE A 184 -12.03 -20.33 7.63
N LEU A 185 -11.73 -21.01 6.53
CA LEU A 185 -12.16 -22.39 6.28
C LEU A 185 -11.59 -23.35 7.34
N GLU A 186 -10.29 -23.28 7.62
CA GLU A 186 -9.63 -24.11 8.63
C GLU A 186 -10.26 -23.92 10.02
N THR A 187 -10.60 -22.68 10.38
CA THR A 187 -11.23 -22.35 11.66
C THR A 187 -12.65 -22.88 11.75
N TYR A 188 -13.43 -22.71 10.68
CA TYR A 188 -14.78 -23.24 10.59
C TYR A 188 -14.79 -24.77 10.76
N LEU A 189 -13.87 -25.45 10.06
CA LEU A 189 -13.69 -26.90 10.12
C LEU A 189 -13.20 -27.40 11.47
N ASN A 190 -12.30 -26.67 12.12
CA ASN A 190 -11.83 -26.99 13.46
C ASN A 190 -13.00 -27.06 14.46
N GLY A 191 -13.93 -26.09 14.38
CA GLY A 191 -15.16 -26.11 15.16
C GLY A 191 -16.14 -27.24 14.78
N MET A 192 -16.28 -27.52 13.49
CA MET A 192 -17.22 -28.51 12.99
C MET A 192 -16.76 -29.96 13.24
N PHE A 193 -15.47 -30.26 13.08
CA PHE A 193 -14.95 -31.63 13.05
C PHE A 193 -13.91 -31.93 14.13
N TRP A 194 -13.09 -30.96 14.56
CA TRP A 194 -11.85 -31.21 15.31
C TRP A 194 -11.87 -30.70 16.76
N GLN A 195 -13.03 -30.76 17.41
CA GLN A 195 -13.20 -30.46 18.84
C GLN A 195 -12.79 -29.06 19.29
N SER A 196 -12.57 -28.13 18.35
CA SER A 196 -12.23 -26.72 18.64
C SER A 196 -10.91 -26.51 19.40
N ASP A 197 -9.92 -27.38 19.24
CA ASP A 197 -8.59 -27.23 19.88
C ASP A 197 -7.75 -26.08 19.32
N MET A 198 -8.19 -25.49 18.20
CA MET A 198 -7.57 -24.38 17.48
C MET A 198 -6.14 -24.62 16.98
N TYR A 199 -5.63 -25.86 17.01
CA TYR A 199 -4.24 -26.14 16.59
C TYR A 199 -3.97 -25.70 15.13
N GLY A 200 -4.75 -26.20 14.18
CA GLY A 200 -4.60 -25.85 12.75
C GLY A 200 -4.75 -24.35 12.48
N PRO A 201 -5.85 -23.72 12.93
CA PRO A 201 -6.04 -22.27 12.81
C PRO A 201 -4.90 -21.45 13.40
N ASP A 202 -4.41 -21.78 14.60
CA ASP A 202 -3.33 -21.02 15.25
C ASP A 202 -2.00 -21.19 14.52
N GLN A 203 -1.70 -22.38 14.01
CA GLN A 203 -0.51 -22.60 13.19
C GLN A 203 -0.55 -21.76 11.90
N LEU A 204 -1.68 -21.75 11.20
CA LEU A 204 -1.84 -20.96 9.97
C LEU A 204 -1.79 -19.46 10.26
N LYS A 205 -2.51 -18.99 11.29
CA LYS A 205 -2.48 -17.61 11.77
C LYS A 205 -1.05 -17.12 12.02
N ASN A 206 -0.25 -17.92 12.74
CA ASN A 206 1.14 -17.56 13.04
C ASN A 206 2.01 -17.46 11.78
N LYS A 207 1.81 -18.34 10.80
CA LYS A 207 2.53 -18.24 9.52
C LYS A 207 2.11 -17.03 8.70
N ILE A 208 0.81 -16.69 8.67
CA ILE A 208 0.33 -15.47 8.00
C ILE A 208 0.96 -14.22 8.64
N LYS A 209 1.00 -14.14 9.98
CA LYS A 209 1.72 -13.05 10.67
C LYS A 209 3.19 -12.96 10.29
N ASN A 210 3.87 -14.10 10.19
CA ASN A 210 5.28 -14.11 9.79
C ASN A 210 5.45 -13.61 8.35
N LEU A 211 4.54 -13.97 7.44
CA LEU A 211 4.53 -13.44 6.08
C LEU A 211 4.25 -11.94 6.06
N HIS A 212 3.32 -11.41 6.87
CA HIS A 212 3.07 -9.96 6.96
C HIS A 212 4.32 -9.20 7.38
N ARG A 213 5.06 -9.69 8.38
CA ARG A 213 6.36 -9.09 8.76
C ARG A 213 7.38 -9.12 7.61
N LYS A 214 7.40 -10.19 6.81
CA LYS A 214 8.25 -10.25 5.60
C LYS A 214 7.80 -9.22 4.56
N MET A 215 6.50 -9.06 4.34
CA MET A 215 5.94 -8.07 3.42
C MET A 215 6.24 -6.65 3.87
N ASP A 216 6.12 -6.34 5.15
CA ASP A 216 6.45 -5.02 5.67
C ASP A 216 7.94 -4.71 5.45
N LYS A 217 8.82 -5.70 5.68
CA LYS A 217 10.24 -5.57 5.30
C LYS A 217 10.44 -5.34 3.79
N TRP A 218 9.71 -6.06 2.93
CA TRP A 218 9.77 -5.82 1.49
C TRP A 218 9.29 -4.42 1.12
N SER A 219 8.27 -3.89 1.81
CA SER A 219 7.80 -2.51 1.66
C SER A 219 8.93 -1.53 1.94
N ASP A 220 9.64 -1.72 3.06
CA ASP A 220 10.78 -0.88 3.43
C ASP A 220 11.89 -0.95 2.38
N ASP A 221 12.25 -2.16 1.93
CA ASP A 221 13.29 -2.38 0.91
C ASP A 221 12.91 -1.70 -0.43
N TYR A 222 11.66 -1.83 -0.87
CA TYR A 222 11.18 -1.19 -2.10
C TYR A 222 11.10 0.33 -1.97
N SER A 223 10.83 0.85 -0.76
CA SER A 223 10.66 2.28 -0.53
C SER A 223 11.90 3.12 -0.77
N GLU A 224 13.06 2.48 -0.89
CA GLU A 224 14.32 3.13 -1.22
C GLU A 224 14.84 2.78 -2.62
N SER A 225 14.36 1.68 -3.21
CA SER A 225 14.90 1.13 -4.47
C SER A 225 14.62 1.97 -5.73
N TYR A 226 13.69 2.93 -5.64
CA TYR A 226 13.35 3.83 -6.75
C TYR A 226 14.43 4.90 -7.01
N TRP A 227 15.35 5.13 -6.08
CA TRP A 227 16.35 6.19 -6.14
C TRP A 227 17.77 5.64 -6.37
N PRO A 228 18.68 6.32 -7.10
CA PRO A 228 18.47 7.56 -7.87
C PRO A 228 18.06 7.32 -9.33
N GLU A 229 18.33 6.13 -9.88
CA GLU A 229 18.33 5.92 -11.33
C GLU A 229 16.94 6.06 -11.95
N THR A 230 15.92 5.49 -11.31
CA THR A 230 14.55 5.58 -11.84
C THR A 230 14.06 7.02 -11.91
N VAL A 231 14.33 7.83 -10.87
CA VAL A 231 13.95 9.25 -10.86
C VAL A 231 14.74 10.03 -11.91
N ARG A 232 16.04 9.73 -12.07
CA ARG A 232 16.86 10.35 -13.13
C ARG A 232 16.31 10.05 -14.52
N GLN A 233 15.96 8.79 -14.78
CA GLN A 233 15.34 8.38 -16.04
C GLN A 233 14.01 9.09 -16.26
N LEU A 234 13.14 9.16 -15.24
CA LEU A 234 11.87 9.90 -15.30
C LEU A 234 12.07 11.39 -15.66
N VAL A 235 13.06 12.04 -15.05
CA VAL A 235 13.42 13.43 -15.35
C VAL A 235 13.85 13.58 -16.80
N HIS A 236 14.77 12.73 -17.28
CA HIS A 236 15.22 12.77 -18.68
C HIS A 236 14.08 12.52 -19.66
N GLU A 237 13.24 11.52 -19.42
CA GLU A 237 12.08 11.20 -20.26
C GLU A 237 11.09 12.37 -20.29
N THR A 238 10.90 13.07 -19.18
CA THR A 238 10.04 14.26 -19.14
C THR A 238 10.65 15.42 -19.93
N GLN A 239 11.96 15.66 -19.79
CA GLN A 239 12.64 16.71 -20.55
C GLN A 239 12.62 16.45 -22.05
N ASP A 240 12.87 15.20 -22.48
CA ASP A 240 13.00 14.85 -23.89
C ASP A 240 11.67 14.77 -24.63
N ASN A 241 10.60 14.32 -23.97
CA ASN A 241 9.30 14.10 -24.63
C ASN A 241 8.34 15.30 -24.55
N TYR A 242 8.68 16.32 -23.76
CA TYR A 242 7.82 17.47 -23.49
C TYR A 242 8.57 18.80 -23.70
N ASP A 243 9.52 18.86 -24.62
CA ASP A 243 10.31 20.06 -24.93
C ASP A 243 9.46 21.29 -25.30
N ASN A 244 8.30 21.09 -25.93
CA ASN A 244 7.41 22.14 -26.44
C ASN A 244 6.34 22.66 -25.46
N VAL A 245 6.33 22.18 -24.21
CA VAL A 245 5.37 22.64 -23.19
C VAL A 245 6.06 23.43 -22.08
N ASP A 246 5.25 24.19 -21.34
CA ASP A 246 5.75 25.04 -20.26
C ASP A 246 6.30 24.25 -19.06
N ASN A 247 7.02 24.97 -18.19
CA ASN A 247 7.64 24.40 -16.99
C ASN A 247 6.61 23.92 -15.96
N GLU A 248 5.39 24.49 -15.98
CA GLU A 248 4.30 24.06 -15.10
C GLU A 248 3.82 22.65 -15.44
N LEU A 249 3.56 22.37 -16.72
CA LEU A 249 3.13 21.04 -17.15
C LEU A 249 4.21 19.98 -16.91
N LYS A 250 5.49 20.31 -17.17
CA LYS A 250 6.62 19.43 -16.85
C LYS A 250 6.69 19.12 -15.34
N ALA A 251 6.53 20.12 -14.49
CA ALA A 251 6.52 19.94 -13.04
C ALA A 251 5.35 19.05 -12.59
N ASN A 252 4.16 19.26 -13.16
CA ASN A 252 2.96 18.46 -12.86
C ASN A 252 3.12 16.98 -13.26
N ILE A 253 3.76 16.69 -14.40
CA ILE A 253 4.05 15.31 -14.82
C ILE A 253 4.97 14.61 -13.80
N LEU A 254 6.03 15.29 -13.38
CA LEU A 254 6.97 14.78 -12.38
C LEU A 254 6.29 14.58 -11.02
N GLU A 255 5.47 15.55 -10.60
CA GLU A 255 4.70 15.49 -9.35
C GLU A 255 3.76 14.27 -9.31
N GLN A 256 2.99 14.07 -10.37
CA GLN A 256 2.06 12.95 -10.46
C GLN A 256 2.76 11.60 -10.46
N ALA A 257 3.97 11.51 -11.04
CA ALA A 257 4.77 10.31 -11.02
C ALA A 257 5.37 10.04 -9.63
N LEU A 258 5.98 11.05 -9.01
CA LEU A 258 6.61 10.94 -7.69
C LEU A 258 5.60 10.64 -6.58
N THR A 259 4.38 11.20 -6.66
CA THR A 259 3.31 10.96 -5.67
C THR A 259 2.83 9.49 -5.65
N LYS A 260 3.06 8.74 -6.72
CA LYS A 260 2.65 7.33 -6.80
C LYS A 260 3.64 6.36 -6.15
N ILE A 261 4.88 6.79 -5.93
CA ILE A 261 5.97 5.96 -5.42
C ILE A 261 5.62 5.47 -4.01
N LEU A 262 5.96 4.22 -3.69
CA LEU A 262 5.89 3.68 -2.34
C LEU A 262 7.00 4.29 -1.50
N THR A 263 6.79 5.47 -0.93
CA THR A 263 7.80 6.12 -0.09
C THR A 263 7.15 7.08 0.91
N SER A 264 7.85 7.34 2.01
CA SER A 264 7.54 8.43 2.94
C SER A 264 8.29 9.73 2.59
N ASP A 265 9.11 9.71 1.53
CA ASP A 265 9.85 10.88 1.09
C ASP A 265 8.89 11.98 0.60
N VAL A 266 9.22 13.22 0.93
CA VAL A 266 8.52 14.41 0.45
C VAL A 266 9.45 15.17 -0.48
N PHE A 267 8.94 15.58 -1.63
CA PHE A 267 9.76 16.07 -2.73
C PHE A 267 9.58 17.56 -2.97
N TYR A 268 10.68 18.21 -3.33
CA TYR A 268 10.67 19.45 -4.11
C TYR A 268 10.95 19.14 -5.57
N ILE A 269 10.24 19.84 -6.45
CA ILE A 269 10.34 19.73 -7.90
C ILE A 269 10.53 21.14 -8.44
N LEU A 270 11.70 21.44 -8.98
CA LEU A 270 11.97 22.70 -9.65
C LEU A 270 12.13 22.45 -11.14
N VAL A 271 11.36 23.18 -11.94
CA VAL A 271 11.50 23.20 -13.40
C VAL A 271 11.61 24.65 -13.83
N TYR A 272 12.62 24.98 -14.61
CA TYR A 272 12.87 26.36 -15.06
C TYR A 272 13.63 26.36 -16.39
N ASP A 273 13.67 27.51 -17.04
CA ASP A 273 14.24 27.66 -18.36
C ASP A 273 15.73 27.30 -18.41
N GLU A 274 16.18 26.89 -19.59
CA GLU A 274 17.58 26.63 -19.86
C GLU A 274 18.45 27.87 -19.59
N CYS A 275 19.47 27.70 -18.76
CA CYS A 275 20.40 28.76 -18.38
C CYS A 275 21.74 28.20 -17.89
N ASP A 276 22.72 29.09 -17.71
CA ASP A 276 24.05 28.78 -17.17
C ASP A 276 24.17 29.09 -15.66
N GLY A 277 25.34 28.77 -15.09
CA GLY A 277 25.61 28.79 -13.65
C GLY A 277 25.54 30.15 -12.94
N ASN A 278 25.25 31.25 -13.66
CA ASN A 278 25.01 32.56 -13.04
C ASN A 278 23.52 32.81 -12.73
N ASN A 279 22.63 31.98 -13.29
CA ASN A 279 21.19 32.10 -13.15
C ASN A 279 20.61 31.18 -12.07
N HIS A 280 21.40 30.22 -11.59
CA HIS A 280 21.06 29.38 -10.45
C HIS A 280 22.29 29.07 -9.60
N SER A 281 22.09 28.60 -8.38
CA SER A 281 23.11 27.89 -7.60
C SER A 281 22.41 27.06 -6.54
N PHE A 282 23.02 25.94 -6.15
CA PHE A 282 22.46 25.03 -5.15
C PHE A 282 23.53 24.53 -4.18
N SER A 283 23.13 24.28 -2.94
CA SER A 283 23.86 23.52 -1.92
C SER A 283 22.97 22.35 -1.52
N TYR A 284 23.44 21.12 -1.69
CA TYR A 284 22.61 19.95 -1.50
C TYR A 284 23.42 18.70 -1.16
N ARG A 285 22.73 17.68 -0.67
CA ARG A 285 23.28 16.34 -0.48
C ARG A 285 23.07 15.51 -1.76
N ASP A 286 24.15 15.04 -2.36
CA ASP A 286 24.11 14.25 -3.61
C ASP A 286 23.21 13.00 -3.50
N SER A 287 23.09 12.41 -2.32
CA SER A 287 22.23 11.25 -2.08
C SER A 287 20.72 11.57 -2.07
N GLN A 288 20.35 12.86 -2.02
CA GLN A 288 18.98 13.35 -1.88
C GLN A 288 18.54 14.30 -3.00
N THR A 289 19.42 14.60 -3.96
CA THR A 289 19.11 15.52 -5.06
C THR A 289 19.45 14.92 -6.41
N ILE A 290 18.53 15.02 -7.36
CA ILE A 290 18.78 14.82 -8.78
C ILE A 290 18.77 16.19 -9.45
N THR A 291 19.80 16.45 -10.25
CA THR A 291 19.89 17.62 -11.13
C THR A 291 20.02 17.16 -12.56
N SER A 292 19.33 17.83 -13.48
CA SER A 292 19.48 17.66 -14.91
C SER A 292 19.39 19.02 -15.57
N PHE A 293 20.51 19.50 -16.09
CA PHE A 293 20.62 20.85 -16.63
C PHE A 293 20.78 20.84 -18.15
N ARG A 294 20.16 21.81 -18.82
CA ARG A 294 20.29 22.06 -20.26
C ARG A 294 19.91 20.84 -21.12
N ARG A 295 18.79 20.18 -20.75
CA ARG A 295 18.21 19.07 -21.49
C ARG A 295 16.73 19.37 -21.77
N GLY A 296 16.28 19.15 -23.00
CA GLY A 296 14.88 19.44 -23.38
C GLY A 296 14.49 20.91 -23.18
N SER A 297 15.46 21.82 -23.39
CA SER A 297 15.33 23.27 -23.22
C SER A 297 14.88 23.73 -21.82
N CYS A 298 15.15 22.92 -20.79
CA CYS A 298 14.93 23.32 -19.41
C CYS A 298 15.98 22.73 -18.46
N ASN A 299 15.88 23.14 -17.20
CA ASN A 299 16.61 22.63 -16.06
C ASN A 299 15.63 22.02 -15.06
N VAL A 300 15.98 20.88 -14.49
CA VAL A 300 15.18 20.19 -13.48
C VAL A 300 16.02 19.89 -12.25
N VAL A 301 15.46 20.18 -11.08
CA VAL A 301 16.03 19.77 -9.78
C VAL A 301 14.94 19.07 -8.98
N ILE A 302 15.20 17.82 -8.60
CA ILE A 302 14.37 17.05 -7.67
C ILE A 302 15.12 16.90 -6.37
N TYR A 303 14.57 17.40 -5.27
CA TYR A 303 15.08 17.15 -3.93
C TYR A 303 14.10 16.29 -3.15
N ARG A 304 14.61 15.31 -2.39
CA ARG A 304 13.81 14.51 -1.46
C ARG A 304 14.25 14.72 0.00
N SER A 305 13.30 15.03 0.87
CA SER A 305 13.52 14.95 2.32
C SER A 305 13.04 13.61 2.84
N ARG A 306 13.92 12.94 3.58
CA ARG A 306 13.62 11.67 4.27
C ARG A 306 12.97 11.87 5.62
N LYS A 307 13.13 13.05 6.23
CA LYS A 307 12.68 13.31 7.60
C LYS A 307 11.46 14.22 7.70
N TRP A 308 11.10 14.93 6.63
CA TRP A 308 10.03 15.93 6.67
C TRP A 308 8.68 15.35 7.10
N MET A 309 8.34 14.15 6.65
CA MET A 309 7.11 13.44 7.02
C MET A 309 6.95 13.28 8.54
N HIS A 310 8.06 13.19 9.27
CA HIS A 310 8.09 13.01 10.71
C HIS A 310 8.49 14.29 11.48
N ALA A 311 8.79 15.38 10.78
CA ALA A 311 9.21 16.61 11.40
C ALA A 311 8.01 17.30 12.09
N GLY A 312 8.16 17.74 13.34
CA GLY A 312 7.10 18.47 14.06
C GLY A 312 6.96 19.93 13.62
N ASN A 313 5.93 20.63 14.12
CA ASN A 313 5.63 22.01 13.73
C ASN A 313 6.75 23.02 14.05
N ASN A 314 7.62 22.68 15.01
CA ASN A 314 8.81 23.48 15.31
C ASN A 314 9.76 23.55 14.10
N ALA A 315 9.94 22.45 13.37
CA ALA A 315 10.79 22.41 12.17
C ALA A 315 10.21 23.27 11.05
N LEU A 316 8.89 23.20 10.82
CA LEU A 316 8.19 24.07 9.87
C LEU A 316 8.34 25.54 10.25
N ASN A 317 7.98 25.91 11.48
CA ASN A 317 8.08 27.28 11.96
C ASN A 317 9.51 27.82 11.89
N GLN A 318 10.50 26.96 12.08
CA GLN A 318 11.91 27.32 12.00
C GLN A 318 12.33 27.58 10.56
N ILE A 319 12.16 26.62 9.65
CA ILE A 319 12.60 26.76 8.26
C ILE A 319 11.85 27.91 7.57
N THR A 320 10.55 28.11 7.86
CA THR A 320 9.80 29.27 7.38
C THR A 320 10.44 30.57 7.85
N ARG A 321 10.75 30.71 9.15
CA ARG A 321 11.39 31.93 9.68
C ARG A 321 12.77 32.17 9.07
N GLU A 322 13.58 31.12 8.93
CA GLU A 322 14.92 31.21 8.36
C GLU A 322 14.87 31.64 6.88
N VAL A 323 13.98 31.05 6.07
CA VAL A 323 13.79 31.44 4.66
C VAL A 323 13.21 32.85 4.57
N GLU A 324 12.19 33.19 5.35
CA GLU A 324 11.56 34.51 5.33
C GLU A 324 12.52 35.64 5.73
N SER A 325 13.46 35.36 6.64
CA SER A 325 14.49 36.33 7.02
C SER A 325 15.42 36.71 5.84
N CYS A 326 15.49 35.87 4.81
CA CYS A 326 16.29 36.11 3.62
C CYS A 326 15.59 36.98 2.56
N ARG A 327 14.33 37.37 2.80
CA ARG A 327 13.49 38.05 1.79
C ARG A 327 14.09 39.37 1.30
N TYR A 328 14.75 40.10 2.20
CA TYR A 328 15.33 41.40 1.92
C TYR A 328 16.76 41.48 2.48
N ASN A 329 17.64 42.18 1.78
CA ASN A 329 18.99 42.49 2.25
C ASN A 329 19.81 41.28 2.71
N THR A 330 19.63 40.12 2.06
CA THR A 330 20.44 38.91 2.36
C THR A 330 21.22 38.43 1.14
N ILE A 331 20.64 38.53 -0.06
CA ILE A 331 21.30 38.13 -1.31
C ILE A 331 22.09 39.33 -1.85
N PRO A 332 23.43 39.35 -1.77
CA PRO A 332 24.23 40.44 -2.31
C PRO A 332 24.25 40.38 -3.84
N LYS A 333 24.50 41.51 -4.48
CA LYS A 333 24.83 41.54 -5.92
C LYS A 333 26.21 40.92 -6.13
N ARG A 334 26.29 39.86 -6.93
CA ARG A 334 27.55 39.15 -7.25
C ARG A 334 27.68 38.90 -8.75
N SER A 335 28.90 38.75 -9.23
CA SER A 335 29.20 38.31 -10.59
C SER A 335 28.89 36.82 -10.80
N SER A 336 29.08 36.01 -9.76
CA SER A 336 28.68 34.60 -9.68
C SER A 336 28.04 34.31 -8.33
N TYR A 337 27.05 33.44 -8.33
CA TYR A 337 26.36 32.96 -7.14
C TYR A 337 26.79 31.56 -6.73
N GLU A 338 27.78 30.97 -7.42
CA GLU A 338 28.36 29.68 -7.06
C GLU A 338 28.85 29.69 -5.61
N GLY A 339 28.51 28.62 -4.87
CA GLY A 339 28.84 28.47 -3.45
C GLY A 339 28.07 29.39 -2.48
N PHE A 340 27.27 30.35 -2.98
CA PHE A 340 26.48 31.23 -2.11
C PHE A 340 25.41 30.47 -1.29
N PRO A 341 24.68 29.48 -1.84
CA PRO A 341 23.82 28.62 -1.04
C PRO A 341 24.54 27.92 0.12
N ASP A 342 25.81 27.51 -0.05
CA ASP A 342 26.58 26.92 1.05
C ASP A 342 26.90 27.94 2.15
N GLU A 343 27.15 29.20 1.78
CA GLU A 343 27.28 30.30 2.75
C GLU A 343 25.99 30.52 3.53
N LEU A 344 24.84 30.50 2.84
CA LEU A 344 23.52 30.61 3.49
C LEU A 344 23.26 29.42 4.42
N CYS A 345 23.53 28.19 3.97
CA CYS A 345 23.42 26.98 4.79
C CYS A 345 24.17 27.12 6.11
N ARG A 346 25.40 27.66 6.10
CA ARG A 346 26.22 27.78 7.31
C ARG A 346 25.80 28.91 8.25
N LYS A 347 25.21 29.99 7.71
CA LYS A 347 24.95 31.22 8.47
C LYS A 347 23.51 31.36 8.92
N GLN A 348 22.57 30.85 8.14
CA GLN A 348 21.16 31.24 8.22
C GLN A 348 20.23 30.04 8.45
N PHE A 349 20.62 28.86 7.99
CA PHE A 349 19.77 27.68 8.01
C PHE A 349 20.25 26.63 8.98
N THR A 350 19.31 25.87 9.54
CA THR A 350 19.62 24.71 10.37
C THR A 350 18.79 23.50 9.92
N ASN A 351 19.36 22.30 10.04
CA ASN A 351 18.71 21.04 9.63
C ASN A 351 18.18 21.03 8.18
N VAL A 352 18.86 21.75 7.28
CA VAL A 352 18.56 21.74 5.84
C VAL A 352 19.44 20.73 5.11
N GLY A 353 18.85 19.99 4.18
CA GLY A 353 19.55 19.12 3.24
C GLY A 353 19.69 19.73 1.85
N PHE A 354 19.01 20.86 1.60
CA PHE A 354 18.95 21.54 0.31
C PHE A 354 18.72 23.03 0.49
N VAL A 355 19.51 23.86 -0.19
CA VAL A 355 19.24 25.28 -0.39
C VAL A 355 19.52 25.62 -1.85
N GLY A 356 18.57 26.26 -2.51
CA GLY A 356 18.67 26.64 -3.91
C GLY A 356 18.29 28.09 -4.13
N ILE A 357 18.98 28.74 -5.04
CA ILE A 357 18.55 30.02 -5.60
C ILE A 357 18.46 29.89 -7.12
N VAL A 358 17.36 30.37 -7.69
CA VAL A 358 17.17 30.47 -9.15
C VAL A 358 16.64 31.85 -9.48
N ARG A 359 17.22 32.54 -10.46
CA ARG A 359 16.75 33.88 -10.85
C ARG A 359 15.29 33.80 -11.29
N LYS A 360 14.47 34.73 -10.81
CA LYS A 360 13.02 34.70 -11.05
C LYS A 360 12.66 34.83 -12.53
N ASN A 361 13.51 35.45 -13.34
CA ASN A 361 13.29 35.62 -14.78
C ASN A 361 13.56 34.34 -15.61
N GLN A 362 13.90 33.21 -14.98
CA GLN A 362 14.04 31.90 -15.63
C GLN A 362 12.73 31.10 -15.64
N ASN A 363 11.57 31.77 -15.49
CA ASN A 363 10.25 31.13 -15.48
C ASN A 363 10.17 29.91 -14.55
N VAL A 364 10.55 30.12 -13.28
CA VAL A 364 10.71 29.03 -12.30
C VAL A 364 9.36 28.54 -11.80
N THR A 365 9.09 27.26 -12.02
CA THR A 365 8.03 26.51 -11.36
C THR A 365 8.60 25.74 -10.19
N VAL A 366 8.00 25.91 -9.02
CA VAL A 366 8.25 25.07 -7.83
C VAL A 366 6.98 24.28 -7.55
N SER A 367 7.08 22.95 -7.61
CA SER A 367 6.04 22.05 -7.12
C SER A 367 6.57 21.08 -6.06
N SER A 368 5.68 20.26 -5.51
CA SER A 368 6.00 19.28 -4.47
C SER A 368 5.14 18.03 -4.61
N ALA A 369 5.72 16.87 -4.31
CA ALA A 369 5.00 15.60 -4.21
C ALA A 369 5.02 15.09 -2.76
N ASN A 370 3.96 14.37 -2.39
CA ASN A 370 3.72 13.85 -1.03
C ASN A 370 3.61 14.92 0.07
N SER A 371 3.26 16.15 -0.30
CA SER A 371 2.87 17.21 0.65
C SER A 371 1.56 16.84 1.36
N PHE A 372 1.39 17.28 2.62
CA PHE A 372 0.26 16.86 3.45
C PHE A 372 -0.20 17.97 4.41
N GLY A 373 -1.50 17.96 4.73
CA GLY A 373 -2.07 18.77 5.81
C GLY A 373 -1.69 20.25 5.78
N ASP A 374 -1.07 20.71 6.87
CA ASP A 374 -0.58 22.08 7.08
C ASP A 374 0.73 22.40 6.35
N ARG A 375 1.23 21.48 5.50
CA ARG A 375 2.50 21.58 4.77
C ARG A 375 2.31 21.35 3.26
N PRO A 376 1.54 22.21 2.58
CA PRO A 376 1.24 22.04 1.15
C PRO A 376 2.44 22.39 0.25
N LEU A 377 3.45 23.10 0.75
CA LEU A 377 4.55 23.64 -0.03
C LEU A 377 5.78 22.73 -0.09
N GLY A 378 5.64 21.42 0.10
CA GLY A 378 6.75 20.48 0.04
C GLY A 378 7.62 20.42 1.31
N PRO A 379 8.84 19.88 1.21
CA PRO A 379 9.69 19.57 2.35
C PRO A 379 10.44 20.78 2.92
N GLY A 380 9.78 21.93 3.11
CA GLY A 380 10.42 23.13 3.65
C GLY A 380 9.68 24.41 3.35
N TRP A 381 10.40 25.44 2.90
CA TRP A 381 9.82 26.73 2.52
C TRP A 381 10.57 27.35 1.33
N TRP A 382 9.86 28.17 0.55
CA TRP A 382 10.45 28.93 -0.54
C TRP A 382 9.76 30.28 -0.72
N ILE A 383 10.53 31.27 -1.19
CA ILE A 383 10.08 32.65 -1.38
C ILE A 383 10.68 33.26 -2.63
N THR A 384 10.11 34.38 -3.08
CA THR A 384 10.86 35.36 -3.90
C THR A 384 11.62 36.30 -2.98
N ALA A 385 12.95 36.34 -3.10
CA ALA A 385 13.87 37.20 -2.36
C ALA A 385 14.50 38.27 -3.26
N ASP A 386 14.72 39.46 -2.71
CA ASP A 386 15.30 40.61 -3.43
C ASP A 386 16.83 40.63 -3.33
N VAL A 387 17.48 40.95 -4.45
CA VAL A 387 18.93 41.20 -4.46
C VAL A 387 19.21 42.61 -3.95
N MET A 388 20.17 42.73 -3.03
CA MET A 388 20.59 44.01 -2.45
C MET A 388 20.88 45.06 -3.53
N ASN A 389 20.28 46.24 -3.39
CA ASN A 389 20.49 47.40 -4.27
C ASN A 389 20.28 47.07 -5.77
N SER A 390 19.36 46.16 -6.08
CA SER A 390 19.06 45.70 -7.44
C SER A 390 17.55 45.49 -7.61
N GLN A 391 17.06 45.53 -8.85
CA GLN A 391 15.70 45.10 -9.18
C GLN A 391 15.61 43.58 -9.41
N GLU A 392 16.75 42.89 -9.42
CA GLU A 392 16.84 41.44 -9.59
C GLU A 392 16.23 40.70 -8.40
N LYS A 393 15.60 39.56 -8.68
CA LYS A 393 14.96 38.69 -7.69
C LYS A 393 15.34 37.23 -7.92
N PHE A 394 15.44 36.48 -6.84
CA PHE A 394 15.64 35.04 -6.86
C PHE A 394 14.44 34.32 -6.23
N VAL A 395 14.10 33.16 -6.77
CA VAL A 395 13.38 32.13 -6.00
C VAL A 395 14.42 31.48 -5.09
N LEU A 396 14.28 31.71 -3.79
CA LEU A 396 15.07 31.06 -2.73
C LEU A 396 14.24 29.93 -2.16
N ILE A 397 14.81 28.73 -2.09
CA ILE A 397 14.17 27.53 -1.57
C ILE A 397 15.09 26.85 -0.58
N ALA A 398 14.53 26.38 0.53
CA ALA A 398 15.23 25.54 1.50
C ALA A 398 14.41 24.29 1.80
N GLY A 399 15.07 23.14 1.72
CA GLY A 399 14.51 21.83 2.04
C GLY A 399 15.08 21.29 3.35
N TYR A 400 14.20 20.85 4.25
CA TYR A 400 14.54 20.12 5.46
C TYR A 400 15.20 18.79 5.09
N GLU A 401 16.21 18.37 5.86
CA GLU A 401 17.04 17.20 5.55
C GLU A 401 16.32 15.84 5.43
#